data_AF-A0A259F3S0-F1
#
_entry.id   AF-A0A259F3S0-F1
#
_cell.length_a   1.000
_cell.length_b   1.000
_cell.length_c   1.000
_cell.angle_alpha   90.00
_cell.angle_beta   90.00
_cell.angle_gamma   90.00
#
_symmetry.space_group_name_H-M   'P 1'
#
loop_
_entity.id
_entity.type
_entity.pdbx_description
1 polymer ?
#
loop_
_entity_poly.entity_id
_entity_poly.type
_entity_poly.pdbx_seq_one_letter_code
_entity_poly.pdbx_strand_id
1 'polypeptide(L)'
;MYFDFFGLKEAPFRITPNTEYWYAGGQRGEMLTALLYAIGQGEGIIKVVGEVGSGKTMLCRKLVAQLPDSVDSVYLGNPTLSPDDMLAAILADLGIEAPEAGRQARLAQLNTTLLARHEAGRRVVVFVEEAQGIALDNLEFLRLLTNLETATDKLLQIVLFGQPELDALLADPRIRQLKDRITLSLNLSPLAEAEVAAYLRARLAVAGYRGPDLFPAALITRMTQLSGGLSRRINVLADKTLLAAYAGQTHTLTLTHLDAAVGDAEMYSPARARPTLHRWAWLSAGLAAVLGLLAFIAWQATSLDAPPPASAAMAVHSPVPELDVADLARQTQRWLATAAPDTHVIQLASAKEAAQAAVLLGSLDADTPRPLRVLYGLRHGAPAWMILAGEFADRDAAMAALRTQPASAAGTPFLRTVGKMRAVALPTG
;
A
#
# COMPACT_ATOMS: atom_id res chain seq x y z
N MET A 1 27.72 7.81 16.63
CA MET A 1 26.79 6.85 17.30
C MET A 1 26.32 5.68 16.41
N TYR A 2 26.39 5.73 15.08
CA TYR A 2 26.53 4.52 14.23
C TYR A 2 27.18 4.93 12.91
N PHE A 3 26.89 6.16 12.45
CA PHE A 3 27.51 6.76 11.27
C PHE A 3 29.04 6.81 11.40
N ASP A 4 29.60 7.20 12.55
CA ASP A 4 31.05 7.14 12.80
C ASP A 4 31.64 5.73 12.64
N PHE A 5 30.91 4.70 13.10
CA PHE A 5 31.32 3.30 12.99
C PHE A 5 31.42 2.85 11.52
N PHE A 6 30.54 3.36 10.66
CA PHE A 6 30.59 3.13 9.20
C PHE A 6 31.49 4.14 8.45
N GLY A 7 32.22 5.03 9.15
CA GLY A 7 33.07 6.04 8.53
C GLY A 7 32.30 7.16 7.80
N LEU A 8 31.07 7.44 8.23
CA LEU A 8 30.20 8.50 7.72
C LEU A 8 30.36 9.77 8.57
N LYS A 9 30.21 10.94 7.96
CA LYS A 9 30.27 12.23 8.66
C LYS A 9 28.96 12.59 9.35
N GLU A 10 27.85 12.08 8.82
CA GLU A 10 26.50 12.30 9.35
C GLU A 10 25.55 11.17 8.95
N ALA A 11 24.32 11.21 9.45
CA ALA A 11 23.30 10.20 9.17
C ALA A 11 22.76 10.31 7.72
N PRO A 12 22.98 9.30 6.85
CA PRO A 12 22.68 9.40 5.42
C PRO A 12 21.19 9.35 5.07
N PHE A 13 20.34 8.78 5.94
CA PHE A 13 18.96 8.42 5.62
C PHE A 13 17.91 9.17 6.46
N ARG A 14 18.20 10.40 6.87
CA ARG A 14 17.21 11.28 7.51
C ARG A 14 15.97 11.44 6.61
N ILE A 15 14.79 11.41 7.24
CA ILE A 15 13.49 11.61 6.56
C ILE A 15 13.28 13.08 6.20
N THR A 16 13.81 14.00 7.00
CA THR A 16 13.73 15.44 6.74
C THR A 16 14.32 15.78 5.37
N PRO A 17 13.57 16.46 4.49
CA PRO A 17 14.05 16.79 3.16
C PRO A 17 15.26 17.74 3.19
N ASN A 18 16.42 17.27 2.74
CA ASN A 18 17.62 18.08 2.47
C ASN A 18 17.99 17.95 0.98
N THR A 19 18.02 19.07 0.26
CA THR A 19 18.31 19.16 -1.17
C THR A 19 19.73 18.73 -1.58
N GLU A 20 20.66 18.64 -0.64
CA GLU A 20 21.99 18.06 -0.86
C GLU A 20 21.94 16.55 -1.10
N TYR A 21 20.95 15.86 -0.51
CA TYR A 21 20.69 14.43 -0.69
C TYR A 21 19.77 14.15 -1.88
N TRP A 22 19.62 15.11 -2.80
CA TRP A 22 18.84 14.94 -4.02
C TRP A 22 19.43 13.83 -4.90
N TYR A 23 18.58 12.91 -5.34
CA TYR A 23 18.94 11.85 -6.29
C TYR A 23 18.18 12.07 -7.61
N ALA A 24 18.93 12.29 -8.68
CA ALA A 24 18.38 12.62 -10.00
C ALA A 24 17.93 11.39 -10.83
N GLY A 25 18.31 10.17 -10.43
CA GLY A 25 17.91 8.95 -11.17
C GLY A 25 16.43 8.60 -11.00
N GLY A 26 15.97 7.61 -11.77
CA GLY A 26 14.55 7.25 -11.84
C GLY A 26 13.69 8.40 -12.33
N GLN A 27 14.09 9.00 -13.46
CA GLN A 27 13.43 10.09 -14.18
C GLN A 27 13.26 11.40 -13.38
N ARG A 28 13.77 11.48 -12.15
CA ARG A 28 13.64 12.66 -11.28
C ARG A 28 14.36 13.90 -11.83
N GLY A 29 15.54 13.72 -12.43
CA GLY A 29 16.29 14.80 -13.08
C GLY A 29 15.62 15.30 -14.35
N GLU A 30 15.10 14.40 -15.17
CA GLU A 30 14.32 14.73 -16.37
C GLU A 30 13.04 15.47 -15.99
N MET A 31 12.33 14.99 -14.96
CA MET A 31 11.14 15.63 -14.42
C MET A 31 11.43 17.04 -13.89
N LEU A 32 12.50 17.21 -13.11
CA LEU A 32 12.94 18.52 -12.63
C LEU A 32 13.23 19.48 -13.79
N THR A 33 13.90 19.00 -14.84
CA THR A 33 14.20 19.78 -16.05
C THR A 33 12.92 20.18 -16.80
N ALA A 34 11.99 19.24 -16.97
CA ALA A 34 10.69 19.51 -17.59
C ALA A 34 9.86 20.52 -16.79
N LEU A 35 9.90 20.45 -15.46
CA LEU A 35 9.23 21.42 -14.57
C LEU A 35 9.84 22.81 -14.70
N LEU A 36 11.17 22.93 -14.68
CA LEU A 36 11.86 24.21 -14.87
C LEU A 36 11.54 24.83 -16.24
N TYR A 37 11.54 24.01 -17.30
CA TYR A 37 11.17 24.45 -18.64
C TYR A 37 9.72 24.95 -18.70
N ALA A 38 8.77 24.17 -18.19
CA ALA A 38 7.35 24.54 -18.20
C ALA A 38 7.06 25.78 -17.35
N ILE A 39 7.79 25.96 -16.24
CA ILE A 39 7.73 27.20 -15.46
C ILE A 39 8.29 28.39 -16.25
N GLY A 40 9.37 28.16 -16.99
CA GLY A 40 9.96 29.16 -17.89
C GLY A 40 9.02 29.62 -19.02
N GLN A 41 8.03 28.82 -19.42
CA GLN A 41 7.00 29.23 -20.38
C GLN A 41 5.91 30.09 -19.73
N GLY A 42 5.67 29.96 -18.42
CA GLY A 42 4.70 30.77 -17.68
C GLY A 42 3.22 30.43 -17.92
N GLU A 43 2.91 29.33 -18.61
CA GLU A 43 1.54 28.99 -18.99
C GLU A 43 0.92 27.85 -18.17
N GLY A 44 -0.35 28.02 -17.83
CA GLY A 44 -1.25 26.95 -17.39
C GLY A 44 -0.95 26.37 -16.01
N ILE A 45 -1.44 25.15 -15.80
CA ILE A 45 -1.27 24.39 -14.56
C ILE A 45 -0.34 23.21 -14.83
N ILE A 46 0.61 23.01 -13.93
CA ILE A 46 1.48 21.85 -13.93
C ILE A 46 1.03 20.93 -12.80
N LYS A 47 0.93 19.63 -13.07
CA LYS A 47 0.54 18.61 -12.10
C LYS A 47 1.65 17.58 -11.94
N VAL A 48 2.03 17.31 -10.70
CA VAL A 48 2.94 16.24 -10.30
C VAL A 48 2.24 15.33 -9.31
N VAL A 49 1.99 14.09 -9.72
CA VAL A 49 1.36 13.06 -8.89
C VAL A 49 2.39 12.02 -8.47
N GLY A 50 2.26 11.47 -7.27
CA GLY A 50 3.05 10.31 -6.86
C GLY A 50 2.62 9.79 -5.49
N GLU A 51 2.96 8.55 -5.21
CA GLU A 51 2.64 7.88 -3.93
C GLU A 51 3.20 8.60 -2.70
N VAL A 52 2.64 8.33 -1.52
CA VAL A 52 3.17 8.84 -0.26
C VAL A 52 4.61 8.35 -0.07
N GLY A 53 5.53 9.29 0.17
CA GLY A 53 6.95 8.97 0.35
C GLY A 53 7.75 8.71 -0.95
N SER A 54 7.18 9.00 -2.13
CA SER A 54 7.90 8.92 -3.43
C SER A 54 8.96 10.01 -3.65
N GLY A 55 8.94 11.06 -2.84
CA GLY A 55 9.88 12.18 -2.91
C GLY A 55 9.31 13.48 -3.49
N LYS A 56 7.98 13.64 -3.58
CA LYS A 56 7.33 14.87 -4.08
C LYS A 56 7.84 16.15 -3.42
N THR A 57 7.85 16.22 -2.09
CA THR A 57 8.37 17.38 -1.33
C THR A 57 9.86 17.63 -1.59
N MET A 58 10.66 16.57 -1.77
CA MET A 58 12.08 16.71 -2.15
C MET A 58 12.23 17.32 -3.56
N LEU A 59 11.40 16.89 -4.52
CA LEU A 59 11.35 17.44 -5.86
C LEU A 59 10.89 18.91 -5.85
N CYS A 60 9.82 19.23 -5.10
CA CYS A 60 9.34 20.61 -4.94
C CYS A 60 10.43 21.53 -4.37
N ARG A 61 11.08 21.15 -3.26
CA ARG A 61 12.18 21.92 -2.69
C ARG A 61 13.36 22.07 -3.64
N LYS A 62 13.71 21.01 -4.36
CA LYS A 62 14.81 21.07 -5.33
C LYS A 62 14.47 21.99 -6.51
N LEU A 63 13.22 21.97 -6.96
CA LEU A 63 12.70 22.85 -7.99
C LEU A 63 12.75 24.31 -7.55
N VAL A 64 12.19 24.64 -6.37
CA VAL A 64 12.22 26.00 -5.81
C VAL A 64 13.66 26.51 -5.67
N ALA A 65 14.58 25.68 -5.18
CA ALA A 65 16.00 26.03 -5.04
C ALA A 65 16.75 26.23 -6.38
N GLN A 66 16.15 25.86 -7.51
CA GLN A 66 16.71 26.02 -8.85
C GLN A 66 15.91 26.98 -9.72
N LEU A 67 14.86 27.61 -9.18
CA LEU A 67 14.13 28.64 -9.90
C LEU A 67 15.07 29.84 -10.17
N PRO A 68 14.97 30.47 -11.35
CA PRO A 68 15.64 31.73 -11.61
C PRO A 68 15.17 32.83 -10.65
N ASP A 69 16.03 33.81 -10.35
CA ASP A 69 15.68 34.97 -9.50
C ASP A 69 14.51 35.82 -10.05
N SER A 70 14.19 35.66 -11.34
CA SER A 70 13.03 36.28 -11.98
C SER A 70 11.71 35.57 -11.69
N VAL A 71 11.71 34.49 -10.90
CA VAL A 71 10.50 33.73 -10.53
C VAL A 71 10.25 33.86 -9.03
N ASP A 72 9.15 34.53 -8.68
CA ASP A 72 8.60 34.60 -7.34
C ASP A 72 7.81 33.30 -7.05
N SER A 73 8.28 32.51 -6.08
CA SER A 73 7.59 31.31 -5.63
C SER A 73 6.70 31.59 -4.44
N VAL A 74 5.43 31.15 -4.51
CA VAL A 74 4.48 31.17 -3.41
C VAL A 74 4.16 29.75 -2.96
N TYR A 75 4.14 29.46 -1.67
CA TYR A 75 3.91 28.10 -1.16
C TYR A 75 2.62 27.97 -0.35
N LEU A 76 1.69 27.14 -0.85
CA LEU A 76 0.45 26.77 -0.17
C LEU A 76 0.58 25.36 0.42
N GLY A 77 0.96 25.30 1.69
CA GLY A 77 1.15 24.04 2.42
C GLY A 77 -0.12 23.44 3.04
N ASN A 78 -1.21 24.21 3.13
CA ASN A 78 -2.47 23.73 3.70
C ASN A 78 -3.55 23.61 2.60
N PRO A 79 -3.94 22.39 2.21
CA PRO A 79 -4.93 22.19 1.15
C PRO A 79 -6.37 22.53 1.57
N THR A 80 -6.64 22.73 2.87
CA THR A 80 -8.00 22.98 3.39
C THR A 80 -8.33 24.46 3.57
N LEU A 81 -7.48 25.37 3.09
CA LEU A 81 -7.72 26.81 3.20
C LEU A 81 -9.00 27.20 2.44
N SER A 82 -9.79 28.10 3.01
CA SER A 82 -10.88 28.72 2.27
C SER A 82 -10.32 29.59 1.11
N PRO A 83 -11.12 29.93 0.09
CA PRO A 83 -10.66 30.83 -0.98
C PRO A 83 -10.13 32.17 -0.46
N ASP A 84 -10.72 32.70 0.60
CA ASP A 84 -10.32 33.97 1.20
C ASP A 84 -8.99 33.86 1.94
N ASP A 85 -8.77 32.76 2.66
CA ASP A 85 -7.51 32.49 3.35
C ASP A 85 -6.40 32.14 2.36
N MET A 86 -6.73 31.46 1.26
CA MET A 86 -5.81 31.19 0.16
C MET A 86 -5.30 32.49 -0.47
N LEU A 87 -6.19 33.45 -0.77
CA LEU A 87 -5.79 34.76 -1.26
C LEU A 87 -4.91 35.50 -0.27
N ALA A 88 -5.28 35.50 1.01
CA ALA A 88 -4.50 36.16 2.05
C ALA A 88 -3.10 35.53 2.17
N ALA A 89 -3.00 34.21 2.10
CA ALA A 89 -1.73 33.49 2.12
C ALA A 89 -0.86 33.83 0.89
N ILE A 90 -1.44 33.85 -0.31
CA ILE A 90 -0.72 34.23 -1.53
C ILE A 90 -0.20 35.68 -1.44
N LEU A 91 -1.06 36.61 -1.02
CA LEU A 91 -0.68 38.02 -0.88
C LEU A 91 0.42 38.21 0.17
N ALA A 92 0.31 37.53 1.31
CA ALA A 92 1.32 37.58 2.37
C ALA A 92 2.69 37.07 1.88
N ASP A 93 2.73 35.94 1.16
CA ASP A 93 3.97 35.37 0.63
C ASP A 93 4.58 36.24 -0.49
N LEU A 94 3.76 37.03 -1.19
CA LEU A 94 4.20 38.06 -2.14
C LEU A 94 4.68 39.37 -1.47
N GLY A 95 4.66 39.43 -0.13
CA GLY A 95 5.14 40.56 0.67
C GLY A 95 4.08 41.61 1.03
N ILE A 96 2.79 41.29 0.89
CA ILE A 96 1.68 42.17 1.27
C ILE A 96 1.21 41.83 2.69
N GLU A 97 1.72 42.55 3.68
CA GLU A 97 1.48 42.28 5.11
C GLU A 97 0.04 42.57 5.57
N ALA A 98 -0.66 43.48 4.90
CA ALA A 98 -2.04 43.86 5.20
C ALA A 98 -2.95 43.65 3.97
N PRO A 99 -3.37 42.40 3.70
CA PRO A 99 -4.34 42.13 2.64
C PRO A 99 -5.66 42.88 2.88
N GLU A 100 -6.25 43.41 1.83
CA GLU A 100 -7.54 44.10 1.94
C GLU A 100 -8.65 43.17 2.49
N ALA A 101 -9.69 43.75 3.07
CA ALA A 101 -10.82 42.99 3.60
C ALA A 101 -11.78 42.59 2.47
N GLY A 102 -12.11 41.30 2.41
CA GLY A 102 -13.07 40.75 1.45
C GLY A 102 -12.42 40.24 0.16
N ARG A 103 -13.07 39.23 -0.43
CA ARG A 103 -12.55 38.48 -1.58
C ARG A 103 -12.24 39.33 -2.80
N GLN A 104 -13.18 40.19 -3.18
CA GLN A 104 -13.05 41.01 -4.39
C GLN A 104 -11.89 42.01 -4.26
N ALA A 105 -11.77 42.64 -3.10
CA ALA A 105 -10.68 43.55 -2.76
C ALA A 105 -9.32 42.83 -2.83
N ARG A 106 -9.19 41.65 -2.20
CA ARG A 106 -7.97 40.82 -2.31
C ARG A 106 -7.66 40.35 -3.71
N LEU A 107 -8.68 39.98 -4.51
CA LEU A 107 -8.48 39.60 -5.92
C LEU A 107 -7.97 40.80 -6.75
N ALA A 108 -8.53 41.99 -6.54
CA ALA A 108 -8.06 43.20 -7.20
C ALA A 108 -6.62 43.52 -6.79
N GLN A 109 -6.32 43.47 -5.49
CA GLN A 109 -4.97 43.67 -4.95
C GLN A 109 -3.97 42.65 -5.50
N LEU A 110 -4.36 41.37 -5.59
CA LEU A 110 -3.55 40.33 -6.20
C LEU A 110 -3.29 40.64 -7.67
N ASN A 111 -4.31 40.99 -8.44
CA ASN A 111 -4.16 41.33 -9.86
C ASN A 111 -3.18 42.50 -10.05
N THR A 112 -3.34 43.59 -9.30
CA THR A 112 -2.41 44.74 -9.33
C THR A 112 -0.98 44.33 -8.98
N THR A 113 -0.82 43.48 -7.95
CA THR A 113 0.49 42.99 -7.53
C THR A 113 1.14 42.15 -8.64
N LEU A 114 0.40 41.22 -9.25
CA LEU A 114 0.91 40.37 -10.31
C LEU A 114 1.26 41.16 -11.58
N LEU A 115 0.46 42.17 -11.95
CA LEU A 115 0.78 43.09 -13.04
C LEU A 115 2.09 43.83 -12.79
N ALA A 116 2.31 44.36 -11.59
CA ALA A 116 3.56 45.05 -11.24
C ALA A 116 4.78 44.10 -11.29
N ARG A 117 4.62 42.84 -10.84
CA ARG A 117 5.67 41.81 -10.97
C ARG A 117 5.98 41.52 -12.43
N HIS A 118 4.94 41.35 -13.25
CA HIS A 118 5.07 41.11 -14.68
C HIS A 118 5.77 42.26 -15.41
N GLU A 119 5.40 43.52 -15.12
CA GLU A 119 6.07 44.71 -15.67
C GLU A 119 7.56 44.78 -15.27
N ALA A 120 7.91 44.27 -14.09
CA ALA A 120 9.30 44.12 -13.66
C ALA A 120 10.02 42.90 -14.28
N GLY A 121 9.40 42.19 -15.23
CA GLY A 121 9.93 40.99 -15.86
C GLY A 121 9.97 39.76 -14.95
N ARG A 122 9.20 39.79 -13.85
CA ARG A 122 9.10 38.69 -12.88
C ARG A 122 7.85 37.85 -13.13
N ARG A 123 7.96 36.56 -12.87
CA ARG A 123 6.86 35.60 -12.94
C ARG A 123 6.48 35.15 -11.55
N VAL A 124 5.21 34.79 -11.35
CA VAL A 124 4.73 34.27 -10.07
C VAL A 124 4.23 32.83 -10.25
N VAL A 125 4.75 31.93 -9.42
CA VAL A 125 4.40 30.50 -9.41
C VAL A 125 3.90 30.09 -8.05
N VAL A 126 2.69 29.55 -7.99
CA VAL A 126 2.09 29.02 -6.76
C VAL A 126 2.30 27.52 -6.70
N PHE A 127 3.01 27.06 -5.68
CA PHE A 127 3.22 25.66 -5.35
C PHE A 127 2.15 25.21 -4.36
N VAL A 128 1.41 24.16 -4.69
CA VAL A 128 0.38 23.58 -3.82
C VAL A 128 0.75 22.15 -3.50
N GLU A 129 1.17 21.87 -2.26
CA GLU A 129 1.44 20.51 -1.78
C GLU A 129 0.17 19.86 -1.20
N GLU A 130 0.12 18.53 -1.23
CA GLU A 130 -1.02 17.72 -0.79
C GLU A 130 -2.34 18.10 -1.50
N ALA A 131 -2.26 18.43 -2.79
CA ALA A 131 -3.39 18.95 -3.58
C ALA A 131 -4.60 18.01 -3.68
N GLN A 132 -4.44 16.71 -3.40
CA GLN A 132 -5.57 15.78 -3.28
C GLN A 132 -6.52 16.09 -2.12
N GLY A 133 -6.06 16.86 -1.12
CA GLY A 133 -6.88 17.30 0.01
C GLY A 133 -7.72 18.55 -0.26
N ILE A 134 -7.59 19.16 -1.44
CA ILE A 134 -8.30 20.39 -1.79
C ILE A 134 -9.76 20.05 -2.10
N ALA A 135 -10.69 20.78 -1.48
CA ALA A 135 -12.11 20.66 -1.79
C ALA A 135 -12.40 21.08 -3.25
N LEU A 136 -13.42 20.46 -3.88
CA LEU A 136 -13.82 20.77 -5.25
C LEU A 136 -14.07 22.28 -5.49
N ASP A 137 -14.74 22.95 -4.56
CA ASP A 137 -15.03 24.38 -4.66
C ASP A 137 -13.73 25.24 -4.65
N ASN A 138 -12.70 24.79 -3.94
CA ASN A 138 -11.40 25.45 -3.89
C ASN A 138 -10.57 25.20 -5.16
N LEU A 139 -10.73 24.03 -5.79
CA LEU A 139 -10.12 23.74 -7.09
C LEU A 139 -10.69 24.65 -8.18
N GLU A 140 -11.99 24.91 -8.15
CA GLU A 140 -12.63 25.88 -9.05
C GLU A 140 -12.11 27.30 -8.78
N PHE A 141 -11.84 27.64 -7.52
CA PHE A 141 -11.21 28.91 -7.19
C PHE A 141 -9.78 29.03 -7.77
N LEU A 142 -8.95 27.98 -7.66
CA LEU A 142 -7.63 27.94 -8.31
C LEU A 142 -7.74 28.10 -9.83
N ARG A 143 -8.78 27.52 -10.46
CA ARG A 143 -9.07 27.74 -11.89
C ARG A 143 -9.26 29.23 -12.18
N LEU A 144 -10.01 29.95 -11.35
CA LEU A 144 -10.27 31.37 -11.54
C LEU A 144 -8.99 32.21 -11.47
N LEU A 145 -8.05 31.86 -10.58
CA LEU A 145 -6.76 32.55 -10.49
C LEU A 145 -5.91 32.41 -11.77
N THR A 146 -6.04 31.29 -12.50
CA THR A 146 -5.35 31.12 -13.80
C THR A 146 -5.89 32.01 -14.93
N ASN A 147 -7.03 32.69 -14.72
CA ASN A 147 -7.56 33.68 -15.65
C ASN A 147 -6.95 35.08 -15.43
N LEU A 148 -6.07 35.26 -14.45
CA LEU A 148 -5.29 36.49 -14.28
C LEU A 148 -4.24 36.55 -15.39
N GLU A 149 -4.46 37.43 -16.36
CA GLU A 149 -3.67 37.53 -17.59
C GLU A 149 -3.66 38.97 -18.13
N THR A 150 -2.62 39.29 -18.90
CA THR A 150 -2.60 40.45 -19.80
C THR A 150 -3.25 40.04 -21.13
N ALA A 151 -3.21 40.94 -22.13
CA ALA A 151 -3.63 40.58 -23.49
C ALA A 151 -2.77 39.48 -24.14
N THR A 152 -1.56 39.23 -23.61
CA THR A 152 -0.57 38.35 -24.23
C THR A 152 -0.05 37.25 -23.30
N ASP A 153 -0.10 37.46 -21.97
CA ASP A 153 0.65 36.63 -21.02
C ASP A 153 -0.17 36.29 -19.77
N LYS A 154 0.04 35.08 -19.23
CA LYS A 154 -0.48 34.68 -17.92
C LYS A 154 0.31 35.34 -16.80
N LEU A 155 -0.40 35.84 -15.79
CA LEU A 155 0.22 36.52 -14.65
C LEU A 155 0.54 35.57 -13.48
N LEU A 156 -0.10 34.41 -13.44
CA LEU A 156 0.05 33.42 -12.38
C LEU A 156 0.09 32.00 -12.96
N GLN A 157 1.08 31.22 -12.55
CA GLN A 157 1.16 29.80 -12.85
C GLN A 157 0.97 28.97 -11.58
N ILE A 158 0.42 27.76 -11.69
CA ILE A 158 0.16 26.89 -10.54
C ILE A 158 0.84 25.53 -10.76
N VAL A 159 1.55 25.04 -9.75
CA VAL A 159 2.14 23.70 -9.70
C VAL A 159 1.49 22.89 -8.57
N LEU A 160 0.70 21.89 -8.95
CA LEU A 160 -0.01 21.00 -8.03
C LEU A 160 0.84 19.75 -7.76
N PHE A 161 1.21 19.55 -6.51
CA PHE A 161 1.81 18.31 -6.02
C PHE A 161 0.76 17.52 -5.23
N GLY A 162 0.49 16.29 -5.66
CA GLY A 162 -0.54 15.47 -5.02
C GLY A 162 -0.26 13.97 -5.06
N GLN A 163 -1.14 13.23 -4.39
CA GLN A 163 -1.22 11.78 -4.43
C GLN A 163 -2.11 11.32 -5.61
N PRO A 164 -2.14 10.02 -5.99
CA PRO A 164 -2.96 9.53 -7.09
C PRO A 164 -4.46 9.89 -7.00
N GLU A 165 -4.96 10.13 -5.81
CA GLU A 165 -6.30 10.64 -5.53
C GLU A 165 -6.58 11.98 -6.22
N LEU A 166 -5.56 12.80 -6.47
CA LEU A 166 -5.68 14.02 -7.26
C LEU A 166 -6.11 13.73 -8.71
N ASP A 167 -5.64 12.63 -9.31
CA ASP A 167 -6.07 12.24 -10.66
C ASP A 167 -7.55 11.84 -10.68
N ALA A 168 -8.01 11.13 -9.64
CA ALA A 168 -9.42 10.79 -9.49
C ALA A 168 -10.28 12.04 -9.28
N LEU A 169 -9.80 12.98 -8.46
CA LEU A 169 -10.45 14.27 -8.24
C LEU A 169 -10.59 15.05 -9.55
N LEU A 170 -9.48 15.23 -10.30
CA LEU A 170 -9.44 15.92 -11.59
C LEU A 170 -10.26 15.23 -12.69
N ALA A 171 -10.57 13.93 -12.54
CA ALA A 171 -11.47 13.22 -13.44
C ALA A 171 -12.96 13.51 -13.19
N ASP A 172 -13.31 14.17 -12.07
CA ASP A 172 -14.69 14.56 -11.79
C ASP A 172 -15.20 15.55 -12.86
N PRO A 173 -16.36 15.27 -13.49
CA PRO A 173 -16.92 16.13 -14.53
C PRO A 173 -17.10 17.59 -14.12
N ARG A 174 -17.32 17.87 -12.81
CA ARG A 174 -17.52 19.23 -12.29
C ARG A 174 -16.27 20.10 -12.39
N ILE A 175 -15.08 19.50 -12.41
CA ILE A 175 -13.80 20.23 -12.52
C ILE A 175 -13.06 19.97 -13.83
N ARG A 176 -13.77 19.49 -14.85
CA ARG A 176 -13.23 19.29 -16.20
C ARG A 176 -12.52 20.54 -16.74
N GLN A 177 -13.06 21.73 -16.47
CA GLN A 177 -12.48 22.99 -16.93
C GLN A 177 -11.09 23.26 -16.33
N LEU A 178 -10.84 22.85 -15.08
CA LEU A 178 -9.52 22.95 -14.47
C LEU A 178 -8.56 21.94 -15.12
N LYS A 179 -9.02 20.70 -15.35
CA LYS A 179 -8.23 19.66 -16.01
C LYS A 179 -7.74 20.09 -17.40
N ASP A 180 -8.58 20.77 -18.17
CA ASP A 180 -8.23 21.28 -19.51
C ASP A 180 -7.18 22.40 -19.47
N ARG A 181 -6.93 23.01 -18.30
CA ARG A 181 -5.85 24.00 -18.09
C ARG A 181 -4.52 23.36 -17.68
N ILE A 182 -4.47 22.04 -17.49
CA ILE A 182 -3.24 21.34 -17.13
C ILE A 182 -2.39 21.15 -18.40
N THR A 183 -1.29 21.90 -18.49
CA THR A 183 -0.37 21.90 -19.63
C THR A 183 0.68 20.80 -19.52
N LEU A 184 1.01 20.38 -18.30
CA LEU A 184 1.99 19.34 -18.03
C LEU A 184 1.52 18.44 -16.88
N SER A 185 1.54 17.13 -17.11
CA SER A 185 1.17 16.11 -16.12
C SER A 185 2.30 15.10 -15.98
N LEU A 186 2.92 15.05 -14.80
CA LEU A 186 4.05 14.18 -14.48
C LEU A 186 3.67 13.20 -13.36
N ASN A 187 4.17 11.97 -13.46
CA ASN A 187 3.98 10.95 -12.43
C ASN A 187 5.34 10.54 -11.84
N LEU A 188 5.55 10.89 -10.57
CA LEU A 188 6.72 10.52 -9.80
C LEU A 188 6.61 9.08 -9.31
N SER A 189 7.09 8.18 -10.15
CA SER A 189 7.05 6.74 -9.91
C SER A 189 7.99 6.29 -8.77
N PRO A 190 7.65 5.20 -8.07
CA PRO A 190 8.57 4.53 -7.16
C PRO A 190 9.85 4.09 -7.87
N LEU A 191 10.95 4.00 -7.13
CA LEU A 191 12.26 3.60 -7.65
C LEU A 191 12.26 2.09 -7.99
N ALA A 192 12.76 1.74 -9.17
CA ALA A 192 13.07 0.36 -9.54
C ALA A 192 14.30 -0.15 -8.77
N GLU A 193 14.50 -1.46 -8.72
CA GLU A 193 15.57 -2.09 -7.91
C GLU A 193 16.97 -1.52 -8.20
N ALA A 194 17.32 -1.36 -9.48
CA ALA A 194 18.60 -0.77 -9.89
C ALA A 194 18.73 0.69 -9.41
N GLU A 195 17.62 1.42 -9.36
CA GLU A 195 17.57 2.81 -8.92
C GLU A 195 17.60 2.91 -7.39
N VAL A 196 17.07 1.93 -6.65
CA VAL A 196 17.24 1.82 -5.19
C VAL A 196 18.71 1.64 -4.85
N ALA A 197 19.44 0.77 -5.56
CA ALA A 197 20.87 0.60 -5.38
C ALA A 197 21.64 1.92 -5.57
N ALA A 198 21.36 2.62 -6.67
CA ALA A 198 21.98 3.90 -6.99
C ALA A 198 21.58 5.00 -6.00
N TYR A 199 20.33 5.03 -5.55
CA TYR A 199 19.82 5.96 -4.54
C TYR A 199 20.55 5.80 -3.19
N LEU A 200 20.70 4.57 -2.70
CA LEU A 200 21.43 4.28 -1.46
C LEU A 200 22.88 4.74 -1.55
N ARG A 201 23.57 4.40 -2.66
CA ARG A 201 24.96 4.82 -2.90
C ARG A 201 25.10 6.34 -2.96
N ALA A 202 24.20 7.03 -3.66
CA ALA A 202 24.21 8.48 -3.77
C ALA A 202 24.09 9.15 -2.39
N ARG A 203 23.17 8.68 -1.54
CA ARG A 203 22.99 9.24 -0.18
C ARG A 203 24.18 8.95 0.73
N LEU A 204 24.75 7.74 0.66
CA LEU A 204 25.96 7.40 1.40
C LEU A 204 27.15 8.28 0.98
N ALA A 205 27.31 8.51 -0.33
CA ALA A 205 28.37 9.36 -0.87
C ALA A 205 28.27 10.81 -0.37
N VAL A 206 27.05 11.39 -0.34
CA VAL A 206 26.80 12.73 0.22
C VAL A 206 27.16 12.78 1.71
N ALA A 207 26.80 11.74 2.48
CA ALA A 207 27.17 11.62 3.90
C ALA A 207 28.68 11.33 4.14
N GLY A 208 29.49 11.28 3.08
CA GLY A 208 30.95 11.15 3.16
C GLY A 208 31.48 9.72 3.10
N TYR A 209 30.65 8.72 2.79
CA TYR A 209 31.11 7.34 2.67
C TYR A 209 32.06 7.15 1.49
N ARG A 210 33.19 6.48 1.73
CA ARG A 210 34.21 6.17 0.69
C ARG A 210 34.62 4.69 0.66
N GLY A 211 33.94 3.84 1.43
CA GLY A 211 34.23 2.41 1.52
C GLY A 211 33.56 1.58 0.42
N PRO A 212 33.66 0.23 0.51
CA PRO A 212 32.98 -0.69 -0.40
C PRO A 212 31.45 -0.62 -0.24
N ASP A 213 30.70 -1.07 -1.24
CA ASP A 213 29.24 -1.05 -1.22
C ASP A 213 28.67 -1.75 0.04
N LEU A 214 28.00 -0.97 0.90
CA LEU A 214 27.44 -1.46 2.17
C LEU A 214 26.22 -2.37 1.97
N PHE A 215 25.49 -2.20 0.87
CA PHE A 215 24.25 -2.91 0.58
C PHE A 215 24.46 -3.92 -0.55
N PRO A 216 24.67 -5.21 -0.24
CA PRO A 216 24.71 -6.29 -1.23
C PRO A 216 23.42 -6.39 -2.06
N ALA A 217 23.52 -6.98 -3.25
CA ALA A 217 22.39 -7.13 -4.18
C ALA A 217 21.16 -7.80 -3.53
N ALA A 218 21.35 -8.89 -2.77
CA ALA A 218 20.25 -9.57 -2.08
C ALA A 218 19.50 -8.66 -1.09
N LEU A 219 20.21 -7.76 -0.41
CA LEU A 219 19.64 -6.76 0.48
C LEU A 219 18.87 -5.69 -0.29
N ILE A 220 19.41 -5.23 -1.42
CA ILE A 220 18.74 -4.27 -2.30
C ILE A 220 17.44 -4.84 -2.84
N THR A 221 17.45 -6.08 -3.35
CA THR A 221 16.24 -6.77 -3.84
C THR A 221 15.18 -6.84 -2.74
N ARG A 222 15.55 -7.31 -1.54
CA ARG A 222 14.63 -7.43 -0.41
C ARG A 222 14.12 -6.06 0.07
N MET A 223 14.97 -5.06 0.16
CA MET A 223 14.61 -3.70 0.56
C MET A 223 13.67 -3.05 -0.46
N THR A 224 13.92 -3.23 -1.76
CA THR A 224 13.04 -2.74 -2.84
C THR A 224 11.65 -3.36 -2.70
N GLN A 225 11.58 -4.67 -2.47
CA GLN A 225 10.33 -5.38 -2.26
C GLN A 225 9.55 -4.91 -1.03
N LEU A 226 10.23 -4.67 0.09
CA LEU A 226 9.62 -4.22 1.34
C LEU A 226 9.17 -2.76 1.26
N SER A 227 10.00 -1.89 0.71
CA SER A 227 9.72 -0.46 0.56
C SER A 227 8.72 -0.15 -0.56
N GLY A 228 8.60 -1.04 -1.55
CA GLY A 228 7.86 -0.77 -2.78
C GLY A 228 8.52 0.31 -3.64
N GLY A 229 9.83 0.55 -3.48
CA GLY A 229 10.55 1.61 -4.20
C GLY A 229 10.31 3.03 -3.67
N LEU A 230 9.59 3.18 -2.55
CA LEU A 230 9.27 4.49 -1.98
C LEU A 230 10.44 5.04 -1.16
N SER A 231 10.99 6.19 -1.56
CA SER A 231 12.20 6.81 -0.98
C SER A 231 12.15 6.95 0.54
N ARG A 232 11.00 7.34 1.12
CA ARG A 232 10.85 7.43 2.59
C ARG A 232 11.00 6.07 3.28
N ARG A 233 10.41 5.02 2.71
CA ARG A 233 10.50 3.66 3.27
C ARG A 233 11.90 3.08 3.09
N ILE A 234 12.53 3.33 1.94
CA ILE A 234 13.94 2.98 1.71
C ILE A 234 14.83 3.61 2.78
N ASN A 235 14.67 4.92 3.04
CA ASN A 235 15.44 5.62 4.06
C ASN A 235 15.27 4.99 5.44
N VAL A 236 14.04 4.75 5.88
CA VAL A 236 13.77 4.15 7.20
C VAL A 236 14.37 2.76 7.32
N LEU A 237 14.20 1.91 6.29
CA LEU A 237 14.77 0.56 6.29
C LEU A 237 16.30 0.62 6.32
N ALA A 238 16.92 1.46 5.49
CA ALA A 238 18.37 1.58 5.40
C ALA A 238 18.99 2.10 6.70
N ASP A 239 18.40 3.13 7.33
CA ASP A 239 18.84 3.68 8.61
C ASP A 239 18.80 2.62 9.72
N LYS A 240 17.66 1.94 9.86
CA LYS A 240 17.49 0.87 10.85
C LYS A 240 18.38 -0.35 10.57
N THR A 241 18.64 -0.67 9.30
CA THR A 241 19.56 -1.76 8.93
C THR A 241 20.99 -1.44 9.36
N LEU A 242 21.45 -0.20 9.15
CA LEU A 242 22.76 0.26 9.64
C LEU A 242 22.83 0.23 11.16
N LEU A 243 21.76 0.66 11.84
CA LEU A 243 21.69 0.64 13.30
C LEU A 243 21.74 -0.78 13.88
N ALA A 244 21.02 -1.74 13.27
CA ALA A 244 21.03 -3.14 13.68
C ALA A 244 22.41 -3.79 13.50
N ALA A 245 23.10 -3.50 12.38
CA ALA A 245 24.46 -3.98 12.14
C ALA A 245 25.47 -3.37 13.13
N TYR A 246 25.32 -2.08 13.47
CA TYR A 246 26.11 -1.43 14.52
C TYR A 246 25.87 -2.05 15.90
N ALA A 247 24.62 -2.37 16.25
CA ALA A 247 24.31 -3.07 17.50
C ALA A 247 24.97 -4.46 17.56
N GLY A 248 25.04 -5.15 16.42
CA GLY A 248 25.79 -6.40 16.25
C GLY A 248 27.30 -6.24 16.07
N GLN A 249 27.84 -5.03 16.16
CA GLN A 249 29.26 -4.69 15.99
C GLN A 249 29.87 -5.21 14.68
N THR A 250 29.13 -5.14 13.57
CA THR A 250 29.58 -5.62 12.26
C THR A 250 29.35 -4.59 11.15
N HIS A 251 30.32 -4.48 10.25
CA HIS A 251 30.21 -3.66 9.03
C HIS A 251 29.48 -4.37 7.89
N THR A 252 29.29 -5.69 8.00
CA THR A 252 28.63 -6.49 6.97
C THR A 252 27.13 -6.47 7.18
N LEU A 253 26.40 -5.82 6.28
CA LEU A 253 24.94 -5.83 6.29
C LEU A 253 24.42 -7.17 5.78
N THR A 254 23.44 -7.74 6.48
CA THR A 254 22.82 -9.03 6.16
C THR A 254 21.29 -8.88 6.15
N LEU A 255 20.59 -9.88 5.58
CA LEU A 255 19.13 -9.92 5.60
C LEU A 255 18.57 -9.94 7.03
N THR A 256 19.27 -10.52 8.00
CA THR A 256 18.83 -10.52 9.41
C THR A 256 18.78 -9.11 10.00
N HIS A 257 19.71 -8.23 9.64
CA HIS A 257 19.67 -6.81 10.05
C HIS A 257 18.49 -6.08 9.42
N LEU A 258 18.16 -6.38 8.15
CA LEU A 258 17.00 -5.79 7.48
C LEU A 258 15.68 -6.31 8.05
N ASP A 259 15.57 -7.60 8.36
CA ASP A 259 14.35 -8.16 8.96
C ASP A 259 14.12 -7.61 10.38
N ALA A 260 15.19 -7.41 11.17
CA ALA A 260 15.11 -6.69 12.44
C ALA A 260 14.62 -5.24 12.23
N ALA A 261 15.14 -4.54 11.22
CA ALA A 261 14.71 -3.20 10.86
C ALA A 261 13.23 -3.11 10.47
N VAL A 262 12.67 -4.15 9.83
CA VAL A 262 11.24 -4.22 9.49
C VAL A 262 10.38 -4.35 10.73
N GLY A 263 10.76 -5.23 11.67
CA GLY A 263 10.05 -5.41 12.94
C GLY A 263 9.93 -4.10 13.72
N ASP A 264 11.01 -3.33 13.77
CA ASP A 264 11.07 -2.05 14.48
C ASP A 264 10.40 -0.88 13.74
N ALA A 265 10.08 -1.02 12.45
CA ALA A 265 9.58 0.08 11.64
C ALA A 265 8.05 0.18 11.56
N GLU A 266 7.30 -0.75 12.19
CA GLU A 266 5.84 -0.89 12.08
C GLU A 266 5.33 -0.63 10.65
N MET A 267 6.08 -1.07 9.63
CA MET A 267 5.75 -0.71 8.26
C MET A 267 4.48 -1.45 7.82
N TYR A 268 3.39 -0.70 7.68
CA TYR A 268 2.20 -1.10 6.95
C TYR A 268 2.63 -1.67 5.60
N SER A 269 2.34 -2.96 5.38
CA SER A 269 2.49 -3.58 4.08
C SER A 269 1.40 -3.04 3.16
N PRO A 270 1.72 -2.35 2.05
CA PRO A 270 0.72 -2.19 1.00
C PRO A 270 0.40 -3.60 0.50
N ALA A 271 -0.90 -3.91 0.41
CA ALA A 271 -1.37 -5.15 -0.16
C ALA A 271 -0.75 -5.32 -1.56
N ARG A 272 0.20 -6.24 -1.70
CA ARG A 272 0.71 -6.64 -3.01
C ARG A 272 -0.47 -7.18 -3.82
N ALA A 273 -0.91 -6.41 -4.82
CA ALA A 273 -1.61 -6.98 -5.97
C ALA A 273 -0.65 -8.03 -6.57
N ARG A 274 -0.95 -9.31 -6.34
CA ARG A 274 -0.18 -10.41 -6.94
C ARG A 274 -0.45 -10.36 -8.46
N PRO A 275 0.58 -10.28 -9.32
CA PRO A 275 0.36 -10.43 -10.75
C PRO A 275 -0.18 -11.83 -10.99
N THR A 276 -1.32 -11.90 -11.68
CA THR A 276 -2.04 -13.13 -11.94
C THR A 276 -1.23 -14.02 -12.87
N LEU A 277 -0.61 -15.06 -12.32
CA LEU A 277 -0.08 -16.25 -13.02
C LEU A 277 -1.17 -17.05 -13.77
N HIS A 278 -2.39 -16.51 -13.85
CA HIS A 278 -3.56 -17.16 -14.39
C HIS A 278 -3.50 -17.36 -15.91
N ARG A 279 -2.59 -16.70 -16.64
CA ARG A 279 -2.46 -16.87 -18.11
C ARG A 279 -1.68 -18.12 -18.53
N TRP A 280 -0.77 -18.64 -17.70
CA TRP A 280 0.04 -19.82 -18.04
C TRP A 280 -0.57 -21.13 -17.53
N ALA A 281 -1.40 -21.07 -16.47
CA ALA A 281 -2.11 -22.22 -15.93
C ALA A 281 -3.11 -22.84 -16.92
N TRP A 282 -3.74 -22.04 -17.79
CA TRP A 282 -4.66 -22.55 -18.82
C TRP A 282 -3.94 -23.24 -19.99
N LEU A 283 -2.69 -22.87 -20.28
CA LEU A 283 -1.89 -23.54 -21.32
C LEU A 283 -1.37 -24.90 -20.84
N SER A 284 -0.99 -25.04 -19.56
CA SER A 284 -0.62 -26.33 -18.97
C SER A 284 -1.82 -27.27 -18.79
N ALA A 285 -3.01 -26.73 -18.48
CA ALA A 285 -4.23 -27.53 -18.35
C ALA A 285 -4.70 -28.11 -19.70
N GLY A 286 -4.55 -27.34 -20.79
CA GLY A 286 -4.87 -27.83 -22.14
C GLY A 286 -3.95 -28.97 -22.59
N LEU A 287 -2.65 -28.88 -22.33
CA LEU A 287 -1.69 -29.92 -22.72
C LEU A 287 -1.88 -31.21 -21.90
N ALA A 288 -2.18 -31.08 -20.60
CA ALA A 288 -2.47 -32.23 -19.72
C ALA A 288 -3.76 -32.95 -20.10
N ALA A 289 -4.80 -32.22 -20.52
CA ALA A 289 -6.06 -32.82 -20.98
C ALA A 289 -5.89 -33.60 -22.30
N VAL A 290 -5.08 -33.09 -23.23
CA VAL A 290 -4.79 -33.78 -24.50
C VAL A 290 -3.93 -35.02 -24.29
N LEU A 291 -2.91 -34.95 -23.42
CA LEU A 291 -2.09 -36.12 -23.06
C LEU A 291 -2.90 -37.17 -22.30
N GLY A 292 -3.79 -36.75 -21.39
CA GLY A 292 -4.71 -37.65 -20.69
C GLY A 292 -5.69 -38.36 -21.63
N LEU A 293 -6.22 -37.66 -22.64
CA LEU A 293 -7.13 -38.24 -23.62
C LEU A 293 -6.42 -39.25 -24.54
N LEU A 294 -5.19 -38.96 -24.97
CA LEU A 294 -4.38 -39.89 -25.75
C LEU A 294 -3.98 -41.13 -24.96
N ALA A 295 -3.64 -40.98 -23.67
CA ALA A 295 -3.37 -42.10 -22.78
C ALA A 295 -4.61 -42.98 -22.53
N PHE A 296 -5.80 -42.36 -22.40
CA PHE A 296 -7.06 -43.08 -22.21
C PHE A 296 -7.45 -43.90 -23.46
N ILE A 297 -7.28 -43.34 -24.66
CA ILE A 297 -7.53 -44.05 -25.93
C ILE A 297 -6.55 -45.21 -26.11
N ALA A 298 -5.26 -45.01 -25.79
CA ALA A 298 -4.27 -46.08 -25.83
C ALA A 298 -4.55 -47.20 -24.81
N TRP A 299 -5.06 -46.85 -23.62
CA TRP A 299 -5.47 -47.82 -22.61
C TRP A 299 -6.69 -48.64 -23.07
N GLN A 300 -7.69 -48.01 -23.68
CA GLN A 300 -8.85 -48.72 -24.24
C GLN A 300 -8.47 -49.67 -25.39
N ALA A 301 -7.53 -49.27 -26.24
CA ALA A 301 -7.09 -50.10 -27.37
C ALA A 301 -6.28 -51.34 -26.94
N THR A 302 -5.70 -51.32 -25.74
CA THR A 302 -4.84 -52.40 -25.22
C THR A 302 -5.54 -53.32 -24.22
N SER A 303 -6.77 -52.99 -23.77
CA SER A 303 -7.51 -53.74 -22.76
C SER A 303 -8.50 -54.78 -23.32
N LEU A 304 -8.44 -55.10 -24.61
CA LEU A 304 -9.27 -56.14 -25.23
C LEU A 304 -8.66 -57.56 -25.23
N ASP A 305 -7.44 -57.76 -24.73
CA ASP A 305 -6.83 -59.10 -24.64
C ASP A 305 -6.02 -59.28 -23.34
N ALA A 306 -6.65 -59.76 -22.27
CA ALA A 306 -5.94 -60.39 -21.16
C ALA A 306 -6.84 -61.37 -20.38
N PRO A 307 -6.43 -62.65 -20.18
CA PRO A 307 -7.17 -63.64 -19.40
C PRO A 307 -6.94 -63.47 -17.88
N PRO A 308 -7.80 -64.03 -17.00
CA PRO A 308 -7.77 -63.72 -15.58
C PRO A 308 -6.78 -64.59 -14.80
N PRO A 309 -6.19 -64.08 -13.70
CA PRO A 309 -5.74 -64.93 -12.63
C PRO A 309 -6.40 -64.63 -11.27
N ALA A 310 -6.91 -65.72 -10.70
CA ALA A 310 -6.83 -66.19 -9.30
C ALA A 310 -7.08 -65.24 -8.11
N SER A 311 -8.08 -65.67 -7.33
CA SER A 311 -8.41 -65.34 -5.95
C SER A 311 -7.21 -65.33 -4.99
N ALA A 312 -7.06 -64.24 -4.24
CA ALA A 312 -6.42 -64.23 -2.93
C ALA A 312 -7.31 -63.46 -1.95
N ALA A 313 -7.59 -64.11 -0.83
CA ALA A 313 -8.61 -63.78 0.14
C ALA A 313 -8.25 -62.59 1.05
N MET A 314 -9.31 -61.87 1.43
CA MET A 314 -9.59 -61.30 2.75
C MET A 314 -8.57 -60.37 3.42
N ALA A 315 -8.97 -59.10 3.52
CA ALA A 315 -9.03 -58.42 4.81
C ALA A 315 -10.13 -57.34 4.76
N VAL A 316 -11.27 -57.67 5.35
CA VAL A 316 -12.36 -56.73 5.66
C VAL A 316 -11.83 -55.76 6.71
N HIS A 317 -11.72 -54.48 6.38
CA HIS A 317 -11.70 -53.41 7.37
C HIS A 317 -13.13 -52.89 7.51
N SER A 318 -13.75 -53.18 8.65
CA SER A 318 -14.95 -52.49 9.10
C SER A 318 -14.61 -51.00 9.32
N PRO A 319 -15.50 -50.06 8.93
CA PRO A 319 -15.27 -48.66 9.22
C PRO A 319 -15.43 -48.42 10.73
N VAL A 320 -14.43 -47.78 11.32
CA VAL A 320 -14.53 -46.98 12.55
C VAL A 320 -15.73 -46.04 12.40
N PRO A 321 -16.57 -45.79 13.42
CA PRO A 321 -17.73 -44.91 13.28
C PRO A 321 -17.26 -43.54 12.77
N GLU A 322 -17.61 -43.25 11.52
CA GLU A 322 -17.27 -41.99 10.86
C GLU A 322 -18.05 -40.90 11.61
N LEU A 323 -17.33 -39.98 12.26
CA LEU A 323 -17.93 -38.78 12.85
C LEU A 323 -18.70 -38.05 11.73
N ASP A 324 -20.02 -38.10 11.77
CA ASP A 324 -20.86 -37.46 10.74
C ASP A 324 -20.81 -35.93 10.91
N VAL A 325 -19.86 -35.32 10.20
CA VAL A 325 -19.65 -33.88 10.13
C VAL A 325 -20.87 -33.16 9.59
N ALA A 326 -21.65 -33.78 8.70
CA ALA A 326 -22.85 -33.19 8.15
C ALA A 326 -23.99 -33.15 9.20
N ASP A 327 -24.12 -34.20 10.01
CA ASP A 327 -25.05 -34.20 11.15
C ASP A 327 -24.69 -33.14 12.19
N LEU A 328 -23.41 -33.03 12.56
CA LEU A 328 -22.92 -32.00 13.47
C LEU A 328 -23.19 -30.58 12.92
N ALA A 329 -23.07 -30.40 11.61
CA ALA A 329 -23.36 -29.12 10.98
C ALA A 329 -24.85 -28.78 10.98
N ARG A 330 -25.73 -29.76 10.71
CA ARG A 330 -27.18 -29.59 10.85
C ARG A 330 -27.58 -29.24 12.28
N GLN A 331 -27.01 -29.91 13.28
CA GLN A 331 -27.26 -29.62 14.70
C GLN A 331 -26.78 -28.22 15.08
N THR A 332 -25.62 -27.81 14.57
CA THR A 332 -25.08 -26.46 14.80
C THR A 332 -25.94 -25.39 14.15
N GLN A 333 -26.47 -25.62 12.95
CA GLN A 333 -27.38 -24.68 12.30
C GLN A 333 -28.69 -24.50 13.09
N ARG A 334 -29.25 -25.59 13.66
CA ARG A 334 -30.43 -25.51 14.53
C ARG A 334 -30.15 -24.73 15.82
N TRP A 335 -29.01 -24.98 16.46
CA TRP A 335 -28.60 -24.23 17.65
C TRP A 335 -28.33 -22.76 17.35
N LEU A 336 -27.68 -22.45 16.22
CA LEU A 336 -27.45 -21.07 15.81
C LEU A 336 -28.77 -20.30 15.66
N ALA A 337 -29.89 -20.94 15.33
CA ALA A 337 -31.19 -20.28 15.25
C ALA A 337 -31.75 -19.85 16.62
N THR A 338 -31.41 -20.55 17.71
CA THR A 338 -32.00 -20.34 19.04
C THR A 338 -31.05 -19.73 20.07
N ALA A 339 -29.72 -19.83 19.87
CA ALA A 339 -28.72 -19.32 20.81
C ALA A 339 -28.72 -17.79 20.96
N ALA A 340 -28.25 -17.26 22.10
CA ALA A 340 -28.18 -15.81 22.29
C ALA A 340 -27.07 -15.20 21.38
N PRO A 341 -27.30 -14.06 20.71
CA PRO A 341 -26.33 -13.48 19.74
C PRO A 341 -24.95 -13.14 20.34
N ASP A 342 -24.94 -12.85 21.64
CA ASP A 342 -23.78 -12.50 22.47
C ASP A 342 -23.08 -13.72 23.08
N THR A 343 -23.57 -14.93 22.85
CA THR A 343 -22.86 -16.16 23.24
C THR A 343 -21.53 -16.25 22.49
N HIS A 344 -20.45 -16.48 23.23
CA HIS A 344 -19.10 -16.62 22.72
C HIS A 344 -18.77 -18.09 22.47
N VAL A 345 -18.06 -18.34 21.36
CA VAL A 345 -17.54 -19.65 20.99
C VAL A 345 -16.09 -19.50 20.54
N ILE A 346 -15.30 -20.56 20.70
CA ILE A 346 -13.91 -20.57 20.23
C ILE A 346 -13.87 -21.28 18.87
N GLN A 347 -13.39 -20.60 17.84
CA GLN A 347 -13.12 -21.24 16.55
C GLN A 347 -11.70 -21.83 16.59
N LEU A 348 -11.61 -23.15 16.57
CA LEU A 348 -10.34 -23.89 16.70
C LEU A 348 -9.62 -24.04 15.36
N ALA A 349 -10.37 -24.36 14.30
CA ALA A 349 -9.81 -24.68 12.99
C ALA A 349 -10.85 -24.48 11.88
N SER A 350 -10.40 -24.58 10.63
CA SER A 350 -11.30 -24.76 9.49
C SER A 350 -10.69 -25.63 8.40
N ALA A 351 -11.54 -26.32 7.65
CA ALA A 351 -11.16 -27.11 6.48
C ALA A 351 -11.96 -26.71 5.24
N LYS A 352 -11.43 -27.04 4.06
CA LYS A 352 -12.14 -26.82 2.78
C LYS A 352 -13.16 -27.94 2.51
N GLU A 353 -12.86 -29.16 2.95
CA GLU A 353 -13.65 -30.35 2.70
C GLU A 353 -14.16 -30.97 4.02
N ALA A 354 -15.31 -31.63 3.97
CA ALA A 354 -15.91 -32.27 5.15
C ALA A 354 -15.02 -33.39 5.72
N ALA A 355 -14.37 -34.18 4.86
CA ALA A 355 -13.44 -35.24 5.28
C ALA A 355 -12.25 -34.69 6.07
N GLN A 356 -11.71 -33.55 5.67
CA GLN A 356 -10.63 -32.87 6.40
C GLN A 356 -11.13 -32.32 7.75
N ALA A 357 -12.36 -31.83 7.82
CA ALA A 357 -12.98 -31.42 9.09
C ALA A 357 -13.18 -32.61 10.04
N ALA A 358 -13.53 -33.80 9.52
CA ALA A 358 -13.67 -35.03 10.30
C ALA A 358 -12.33 -35.44 10.94
N VAL A 359 -11.25 -35.39 10.16
CA VAL A 359 -9.88 -35.66 10.65
C VAL A 359 -9.49 -34.69 11.75
N LEU A 360 -9.77 -33.39 11.56
CA LEU A 360 -9.46 -32.37 12.56
C LEU A 360 -10.26 -32.56 13.85
N LEU A 361 -11.55 -32.90 13.76
CA LEU A 361 -12.39 -33.22 14.94
C LEU A 361 -11.87 -34.44 15.71
N GLY A 362 -11.40 -35.47 15.00
CA GLY A 362 -10.81 -36.66 15.61
C GLY A 362 -9.44 -36.42 16.27
N SER A 363 -8.76 -35.33 15.91
CA SER A 363 -7.46 -34.93 16.46
C SER A 363 -7.53 -33.98 17.65
N LEU A 364 -8.74 -33.62 18.12
CA LEU A 364 -8.91 -32.70 19.23
C LEU A 364 -8.64 -33.37 20.58
N ASP A 365 -7.88 -32.69 21.43
CA ASP A 365 -7.54 -33.16 22.77
C ASP A 365 -8.78 -33.25 23.67
N ALA A 366 -8.71 -34.13 24.68
CA ALA A 366 -9.79 -34.32 25.66
C ALA A 366 -10.13 -33.02 26.43
N ASP A 367 -9.15 -32.13 26.59
CA ASP A 367 -9.27 -30.84 27.29
C ASP A 367 -9.95 -29.74 26.45
N THR A 368 -10.37 -30.07 25.21
CA THR A 368 -11.08 -29.13 24.35
C THR A 368 -12.47 -28.79 24.93
N PRO A 369 -12.82 -27.50 25.09
CA PRO A 369 -14.11 -27.08 25.63
C PRO A 369 -15.30 -27.68 24.88
N ARG A 370 -16.22 -28.27 25.63
CA ARG A 370 -17.46 -28.86 25.10
C ARG A 370 -18.63 -27.88 25.27
N PRO A 371 -19.66 -27.92 24.42
CA PRO A 371 -19.83 -28.85 23.30
C PRO A 371 -18.95 -28.50 22.08
N LEU A 372 -18.69 -29.50 21.24
CA LEU A 372 -18.10 -29.29 19.92
C LEU A 372 -19.20 -29.05 18.89
N ARG A 373 -18.95 -28.13 17.98
CA ARG A 373 -19.87 -27.74 16.91
C ARG A 373 -19.13 -27.60 15.60
N VAL A 374 -19.84 -27.79 14.49
CA VAL A 374 -19.30 -27.65 13.14
C VAL A 374 -20.18 -26.70 12.37
N LEU A 375 -19.61 -25.68 11.73
CA LEU A 375 -20.35 -24.73 10.92
C LEU A 375 -19.84 -24.76 9.49
N TYR A 376 -20.72 -25.05 8.54
CA TYR A 376 -20.46 -24.78 7.13
C TYR A 376 -20.83 -23.33 6.81
N GLY A 377 -19.87 -22.55 6.32
CA GLY A 377 -20.07 -21.12 6.12
C GLY A 377 -18.99 -20.44 5.29
N LEU A 378 -19.09 -19.12 5.12
CA LEU A 378 -18.13 -18.32 4.38
C LEU A 378 -16.98 -17.86 5.27
N ARG A 379 -15.76 -18.27 4.91
CA ARG A 379 -14.51 -17.74 5.47
C ARG A 379 -13.77 -16.96 4.38
N HIS A 380 -13.57 -15.66 4.57
CA HIS A 380 -12.94 -14.76 3.57
C HIS A 380 -13.57 -14.88 2.16
N GLY A 381 -14.90 -15.04 2.09
CA GLY A 381 -15.64 -15.12 0.83
C GLY A 381 -15.65 -16.51 0.16
N ALA A 382 -15.01 -17.53 0.76
CA ALA A 382 -15.03 -18.90 0.25
C ALA A 382 -15.72 -19.86 1.24
N PRO A 383 -16.45 -20.90 0.77
CA PRO A 383 -17.03 -21.91 1.64
C PRO A 383 -15.97 -22.69 2.43
N ALA A 384 -16.23 -22.91 3.71
CA ALA A 384 -15.36 -23.66 4.61
C ALA A 384 -16.15 -24.30 5.75
N TRP A 385 -15.60 -25.40 6.27
CA TRP A 385 -16.07 -26.08 7.47
C TRP A 385 -15.29 -25.55 8.67
N MET A 386 -15.97 -24.94 9.64
CA MET A 386 -15.38 -24.33 10.83
C MET A 386 -15.66 -25.19 12.05
N ILE A 387 -14.63 -25.48 12.83
CA ILE A 387 -14.75 -26.27 14.07
C ILE A 387 -14.81 -25.30 15.24
N LEU A 388 -15.89 -25.39 16.01
CA LEU A 388 -16.23 -24.51 17.11
C LEU A 388 -16.24 -25.31 18.42
N ALA A 389 -15.74 -24.72 19.49
CA ALA A 389 -15.65 -25.34 20.81
C ALA A 389 -16.15 -24.40 21.91
N GLY A 390 -16.91 -24.99 22.83
CA GLY A 390 -17.47 -24.33 23.99
C GLY A 390 -18.58 -23.33 23.67
N GLU A 391 -19.41 -23.07 24.66
CA GLU A 391 -20.45 -22.04 24.64
C GLU A 391 -20.33 -21.24 25.93
N PHE A 392 -20.02 -19.95 25.80
CA PHE A 392 -19.72 -19.09 26.94
C PHE A 392 -20.65 -17.87 26.91
N ALA A 393 -21.44 -17.70 27.97
CA ALA A 393 -22.27 -16.52 28.14
C ALA A 393 -21.43 -15.26 28.39
N ASP A 394 -20.25 -15.43 29.00
CA ASP A 394 -19.35 -14.36 29.38
C ASP A 394 -18.03 -14.39 28.58
N ARG A 395 -17.52 -13.21 28.23
CA ARG A 395 -16.32 -13.06 27.41
C ARG A 395 -15.04 -13.43 28.16
N ASP A 396 -14.97 -13.15 29.46
CA ASP A 396 -13.77 -13.43 30.26
C ASP A 396 -13.61 -14.93 30.46
N ALA A 397 -14.72 -15.65 30.69
CA ALA A 397 -14.74 -17.12 30.68
C ALA A 397 -14.27 -17.70 29.33
N ALA A 398 -14.73 -17.12 28.22
CA ALA A 398 -14.32 -17.54 26.87
C ALA A 398 -12.83 -17.27 26.60
N MET A 399 -12.30 -16.15 27.08
CA MET A 399 -10.87 -15.80 26.97
C MET A 399 -9.99 -16.69 27.83
N ALA A 400 -10.44 -17.05 29.04
CA ALA A 400 -9.73 -17.99 29.90
C ALA A 400 -9.63 -19.37 29.23
N ALA A 401 -10.73 -19.86 28.65
CA ALA A 401 -10.74 -21.12 27.90
C ALA A 401 -9.92 -21.06 26.60
N LEU A 402 -9.86 -19.90 25.92
CA LEU A 402 -9.03 -19.72 24.73
C LEU A 402 -7.53 -19.84 25.04
N ARG A 403 -7.09 -19.31 26.18
CA ARG A 403 -5.67 -19.34 26.59
C ARG A 403 -5.13 -20.75 26.85
N THR A 404 -6.02 -21.70 27.15
CA THR A 404 -5.64 -23.10 27.36
C THR A 404 -5.64 -23.91 26.07
N GLN A 405 -6.06 -23.34 24.93
CA GLN A 405 -6.07 -24.05 23.65
C GLN A 405 -4.71 -24.01 22.95
N PRO A 406 -4.15 -25.16 22.57
CA PRO A 406 -2.93 -25.20 21.78
C PRO A 406 -3.14 -24.59 20.39
N ALA A 407 -2.09 -24.01 19.82
CA ALA A 407 -2.10 -23.61 18.41
C ALA A 407 -2.18 -24.87 17.54
N SER A 408 -3.25 -25.00 16.74
CA SER A 408 -3.44 -26.14 15.84
C SER A 408 -2.67 -25.94 14.53
N ALA A 409 -2.29 -27.04 13.87
CA ALA A 409 -1.72 -27.03 12.52
C ALA A 409 -2.63 -26.35 11.47
N ALA A 410 -3.92 -26.18 11.76
CA ALA A 410 -4.90 -25.52 10.89
C ALA A 410 -5.10 -24.01 11.18
N GLY A 411 -4.38 -23.45 12.17
CA GLY A 411 -4.40 -22.03 12.52
C GLY A 411 -4.48 -21.76 14.03
N THR A 412 -4.31 -20.49 14.41
CA THR A 412 -4.44 -20.04 15.80
C THR A 412 -5.92 -19.94 16.20
N PRO A 413 -6.37 -20.58 17.30
CA PRO A 413 -7.73 -20.42 17.78
C PRO A 413 -8.08 -18.97 18.09
N PHE A 414 -9.32 -18.56 17.86
CA PHE A 414 -9.81 -17.22 18.20
C PHE A 414 -11.29 -17.21 18.56
N LEU A 415 -11.73 -16.17 19.27
CA LEU A 415 -13.12 -16.01 19.68
C LEU A 415 -14.03 -15.52 18.55
N ARG A 416 -15.25 -16.06 18.55
CA ARG A 416 -16.39 -15.61 17.73
C ARG A 416 -17.62 -15.43 18.62
N THR A 417 -18.57 -14.65 18.13
CA THR A 417 -19.91 -14.57 18.71
C THR A 417 -20.91 -15.26 17.81
N VAL A 418 -21.97 -15.81 18.39
CA VAL A 418 -23.08 -16.42 17.65
C VAL A 418 -23.66 -15.45 16.61
N GLY A 419 -23.82 -14.17 16.95
CA GLY A 419 -24.29 -13.14 16.01
C GLY A 419 -23.42 -13.03 14.75
N LYS A 420 -22.08 -13.11 14.90
CA LYS A 420 -21.16 -13.11 13.75
C LYS A 420 -21.20 -14.43 12.96
N MET A 421 -21.43 -15.55 13.64
CA MET A 421 -21.54 -16.87 12.99
C MET A 421 -22.81 -17.00 12.15
N ARG A 422 -23.93 -16.43 12.59
CA ARG A 422 -25.17 -16.37 11.80
C ARG A 422 -24.99 -15.67 10.46
N ALA A 423 -24.23 -14.57 10.43
CA ALA A 423 -24.01 -13.78 9.23
C ALA A 423 -23.18 -14.51 8.15
N VAL A 424 -22.43 -15.55 8.53
CA VAL A 424 -21.55 -16.31 7.63
C VAL A 424 -22.00 -17.75 7.40
N ALA A 425 -23.06 -18.20 8.07
CA ALA A 425 -23.58 -19.56 7.93
C ALA A 425 -24.18 -19.78 6.54
N LEU A 426 -23.80 -20.89 5.90
CA LEU A 426 -24.41 -21.35 4.66
C LEU A 426 -25.40 -22.48 4.99
N PRO A 427 -26.46 -22.68 4.18
CA PRO A 427 -27.34 -23.82 4.36
C PRO A 427 -26.57 -25.13 4.16
N THR A 428 -26.64 -26.03 5.14
CA THR A 428 -26.22 -27.42 4.95
C THR A 428 -27.33 -28.15 4.22
N GLY A 429 -27.05 -28.63 3.00
CA GLY A 429 -28.00 -29.40 2.19
C GLY A 429 -28.50 -30.67 2.86
#